data_AF-A0A2G9Y556-F1
#
_entry.id   AF-A0A2G9Y556-F1
#
_cell.length_a   1.000
_cell.length_b   1.000
_cell.length_c   1.000
_cell.angle_alpha   90.00
_cell.angle_beta   90.00
_cell.angle_gamma   90.00
#
_symmetry.space_group_name_H-M   'P 1'
#
loop_
_entity.id
_entity.type
_entity.pdbx_description
1 polymer ?
#
loop_
_entity_poly.entity_id
_entity_poly.type
_entity_poly.pdbx_seq_one_letter_code
_entity_poly.pdbx_strand_id
1 'polypeptide(L)'
;MKKTFFILLFFTMIFAGCSDMKEEGVDTAKKVMEISNKAAVISDLIKIRIEINLYYVQKGYFPKSIEELNLNLNNPMTDFIYDQLNGTVKHKDYSQL
;
A
#
# COMPACT_ATOMS: atom_id res chain seq x y z
N MET A 1 12.62 37.49 -42.51
CA MET A 1 13.12 36.10 -42.27
C MET A 1 13.66 35.87 -40.85
N LYS A 2 14.21 36.86 -40.12
CA LYS A 2 14.74 36.64 -38.76
C LYS A 2 13.67 36.41 -37.67
N LYS A 3 12.47 36.99 -37.78
CA LYS A 3 11.41 36.90 -36.75
C LYS A 3 10.74 35.52 -36.67
N THR A 4 10.61 34.80 -37.78
CA THR A 4 10.05 33.44 -37.82
C THR A 4 10.99 32.39 -37.22
N PHE A 5 12.30 32.61 -37.29
CA PHE A 5 13.30 31.69 -36.72
C PHE A 5 13.26 31.67 -35.18
N PHE A 6 13.07 32.83 -34.54
CA PHE A 6 12.97 32.92 -33.07
C PHE A 6 11.71 32.25 -32.52
N ILE A 7 10.59 32.30 -33.25
CA ILE A 7 9.33 31.66 -32.84
C ILE A 7 9.46 30.13 -32.90
N LEU A 8 10.14 29.61 -33.92
CA LEU A 8 10.40 28.18 -34.06
C LEU A 8 11.31 27.67 -32.92
N LEU A 9 12.35 28.43 -32.57
CA LEU A 9 13.30 28.08 -31.50
C LEU A 9 12.63 28.05 -30.11
N PHE A 10 11.70 28.98 -29.86
CA PHE A 10 10.93 29.03 -28.62
C PHE A 10 9.99 27.82 -28.50
N PHE A 11 9.36 27.41 -29.60
CA PHE A 11 8.51 26.21 -29.61
C PHE A 11 9.30 24.91 -29.38
N THR A 12 10.53 24.80 -29.90
CA THR A 12 11.36 23.59 -29.69
C THR A 12 11.81 23.40 -28.24
N MET A 13 12.01 24.48 -27.47
CA MET A 13 12.37 24.39 -26.04
C MET A 13 11.20 23.89 -25.18
N ILE A 14 9.96 24.26 -25.51
CA ILE A 14 8.78 23.84 -24.75
C ILE A 14 8.50 22.34 -24.95
N PHE A 15 8.78 21.80 -26.14
CA PHE A 15 8.57 20.37 -26.42
C PHE A 15 9.68 19.46 -25.87
N ALA A 16 10.91 19.96 -25.70
CA ALA A 16 12.02 19.16 -25.18
C ALA A 16 11.91 18.82 -23.68
N GLY A 17 11.20 19.64 -22.88
CA GLY A 17 11.02 19.38 -21.44
C GLY A 17 9.83 18.48 -21.07
N CYS A 18 9.11 17.94 -22.06
CA CYS A 18 7.87 17.19 -21.83
C CYS A 18 8.07 15.67 -21.63
N SER A 19 9.25 15.13 -21.99
CA SER A 19 9.60 13.72 -21.71
C SER A 19 9.83 13.48 -20.23
N ASP A 20 10.60 14.35 -19.58
CA ASP A 20 11.12 14.12 -18.23
C ASP A 20 10.03 14.33 -17.16
N MET A 21 9.09 15.26 -17.41
CA MET A 21 7.90 15.46 -16.55
C MET A 21 6.97 14.24 -16.51
N LYS A 22 6.90 13.44 -17.57
CA LYS A 22 6.06 12.22 -17.57
C LYS A 22 6.66 11.12 -16.70
N GLU A 23 7.99 11.01 -16.69
CA GLU A 23 8.70 9.99 -15.90
C GLU A 23 8.62 10.31 -14.40
N GLU A 24 8.88 11.57 -14.00
CA GLU A 24 8.72 12.03 -12.61
C GLU A 24 7.27 11.94 -12.09
N GLY A 25 6.28 12.26 -12.93
CA GLY A 25 4.87 12.14 -12.58
C GLY A 25 4.44 10.69 -12.31
N VAL A 26 4.94 9.75 -13.12
CA VAL A 26 4.68 8.31 -12.96
C VAL A 26 5.33 7.77 -11.69
N ASP A 27 6.58 8.16 -11.40
CA ASP A 27 7.27 7.72 -10.19
C ASP A 27 6.68 8.31 -8.91
N THR A 28 6.22 9.56 -8.96
CA THR A 28 5.48 10.17 -7.84
C THR A 28 4.15 9.44 -7.61
N ALA A 29 3.39 9.15 -8.67
CA ALA A 29 2.14 8.40 -8.56
C ALA A 29 2.35 7.00 -7.98
N LYS A 30 3.40 6.27 -8.43
CA LYS A 30 3.77 4.96 -7.86
C LYS A 30 4.05 5.04 -6.37
N LYS A 31 4.88 5.99 -5.94
CA LYS A 31 5.21 6.19 -4.52
C LYS A 31 3.96 6.48 -3.67
N VAL A 32 3.06 7.32 -4.16
CA VAL A 32 1.79 7.62 -3.46
C VAL A 32 0.91 6.37 -3.34
N MET A 33 0.80 5.56 -4.41
CA MET A 33 0.06 4.29 -4.38
C MET A 33 0.68 3.30 -3.39
N GLU A 34 2.01 3.16 -3.37
CA GLU A 34 2.71 2.27 -2.43
C GLU A 34 2.49 2.67 -0.97
N ILE A 35 2.53 3.98 -0.67
CA ILE A 35 2.23 4.49 0.67
C ILE A 35 0.79 4.15 1.08
N SER A 36 -0.16 4.34 0.16
CA SER A 36 -1.57 4.00 0.39
C SER A 36 -1.74 2.51 0.69
N ASN A 37 -1.10 1.64 -0.09
CA ASN A 37 -1.16 0.19 0.09
C ASN A 37 -0.57 -0.22 1.45
N LYS A 38 0.62 0.30 1.79
CA LYS A 38 1.25 0.01 3.09
C LYS A 38 0.38 0.47 4.27
N ALA A 39 -0.26 1.64 4.16
CA ALA A 39 -1.16 2.15 5.19
C ALA A 39 -2.39 1.25 5.37
N ALA A 40 -2.98 0.75 4.27
CA ALA A 40 -4.08 -0.20 4.32
C ALA A 40 -3.68 -1.51 5.02
N VAL A 41 -2.50 -2.04 4.69
CA VAL A 41 -1.95 -3.26 5.35
C VAL A 41 -1.73 -3.04 6.84
N ILE A 42 -1.16 -1.90 7.24
CA ILE A 42 -0.98 -1.55 8.67
C ILE A 42 -2.33 -1.49 9.39
N SER A 43 -3.31 -0.81 8.79
CA SER A 43 -4.66 -0.72 9.36
C SER A 43 -5.29 -2.09 9.57
N ASP A 44 -5.19 -2.99 8.58
CA ASP A 44 -5.72 -4.35 8.69
C ASP A 44 -4.99 -5.17 9.76
N LEU A 45 -3.64 -5.11 9.80
CA LEU A 45 -2.86 -5.79 10.83
C LEU A 45 -3.24 -5.35 12.25
N ILE A 46 -3.47 -4.05 12.46
CA ILE A 46 -3.92 -3.52 13.75
C ILE A 46 -5.28 -4.10 14.12
N LYS A 47 -6.26 -4.06 13.20
CA LYS A 47 -7.59 -4.64 13.43
C LYS A 47 -7.51 -6.12 13.80
N ILE A 48 -6.77 -6.91 13.01
CA ILE A 48 -6.64 -8.35 13.26
C ILE A 48 -6.00 -8.61 14.63
N ARG A 49 -4.90 -7.92 14.97
CA ARG A 49 -4.19 -8.09 16.25
C ARG A 49 -5.08 -7.75 17.45
N ILE A 50 -5.87 -6.68 17.36
CA ILE A 50 -6.82 -6.30 18.41
C ILE A 50 -7.85 -7.41 18.61
N GLU A 51 -8.45 -7.90 17.54
CA GLU A 51 -9.54 -8.89 17.61
C GLU A 51 -9.04 -10.27 18.06
N ILE A 52 -7.83 -10.69 17.66
CA ILE A 52 -7.18 -11.89 18.22
C ILE A 52 -7.02 -11.77 19.73
N ASN A 53 -6.52 -10.63 20.21
CA ASN A 53 -6.32 -10.40 21.64
C ASN A 53 -7.65 -10.38 22.40
N LEU A 54 -8.67 -9.71 21.85
CA LEU A 54 -10.01 -9.69 22.44
C LEU A 54 -10.61 -11.11 22.50
N TYR A 55 -10.47 -11.88 21.43
CA TYR A 55 -10.92 -13.27 21.39
C TYR A 55 -10.22 -14.10 22.47
N TYR A 56 -8.89 -13.99 22.61
CA TYR A 56 -8.14 -14.69 23.65
C TYR A 56 -8.61 -14.31 25.05
N VAL A 57 -8.79 -13.01 25.34
CA VAL A 57 -9.30 -12.54 26.64
C VAL A 57 -10.70 -13.09 26.93
N GLN A 58 -11.55 -13.23 25.92
CA GLN A 58 -12.92 -13.73 26.09
C GLN A 58 -13.02 -15.26 26.20
N LYS A 59 -12.15 -16.00 25.50
CA LYS A 59 -12.27 -17.45 25.31
C LYS A 59 -11.18 -18.25 26.02
N GLY A 60 -10.05 -17.63 26.37
CA GLY A 60 -8.89 -18.27 26.97
C GLY A 60 -7.98 -19.01 25.98
N TYR A 61 -8.26 -18.92 24.67
CA TYR A 61 -7.46 -19.51 23.61
C TYR A 61 -7.51 -18.62 22.35
N PHE A 62 -6.49 -18.72 21.49
CA PHE A 62 -6.44 -17.97 20.23
C PHE A 62 -7.37 -18.59 19.17
N PRO A 63 -8.01 -17.78 18.30
CA PRO A 63 -8.91 -18.29 17.27
C PRO A 63 -8.18 -19.29 16.35
N LYS A 64 -8.88 -20.28 15.79
CA LYS A 64 -8.20 -21.29 14.94
C LYS A 64 -7.73 -20.69 13.61
N SER A 65 -8.40 -19.65 13.15
CA SER A 65 -8.04 -18.91 11.95
C SER A 65 -8.55 -17.47 12.01
N ILE A 66 -8.08 -16.60 11.13
CA ILE A 66 -8.51 -15.19 11.09
C ILE A 66 -9.99 -15.10 10.67
N GLU A 67 -10.49 -16.05 9.87
CA GLU A 67 -11.88 -16.09 9.39
C GLU A 67 -12.90 -16.20 10.54
N GLU A 68 -12.54 -16.80 11.68
CA GLU A 68 -13.40 -16.83 12.86
C GLU A 68 -13.73 -15.43 13.42
N LEU A 69 -12.89 -14.44 13.12
CA LEU A 69 -13.05 -13.06 13.61
C LEU A 69 -14.03 -12.24 12.75
N ASN A 70 -14.44 -12.74 11.58
CA ASN A 70 -15.41 -12.10 10.68
C ASN A 70 -15.10 -10.61 10.40
N LEU A 71 -13.85 -10.30 10.06
CA LEU A 71 -13.36 -8.94 9.90
C LEU A 71 -13.59 -8.41 8.48
N ASN A 72 -13.92 -7.12 8.40
CA ASN A 72 -13.92 -6.38 7.14
C ASN A 72 -12.54 -5.72 6.92
N LEU A 73 -11.74 -6.35 6.07
CA LEU A 73 -10.36 -5.95 5.76
C LEU A 73 -10.27 -5.27 4.39
N ASN A 74 -9.27 -4.41 4.21
CA ASN A 74 -8.97 -3.79 2.92
C ASN A 74 -8.25 -4.77 1.98
N ASN A 75 -7.46 -5.68 2.56
CA ASN A 75 -6.70 -6.70 1.83
C ASN A 75 -7.34 -8.09 1.98
N PRO A 76 -7.18 -8.99 0.99
CA PRO A 76 -7.60 -10.39 1.09
C PRO A 76 -7.06 -11.09 2.33
N MET A 77 -7.90 -11.91 2.98
CA MET A 77 -7.49 -12.69 4.17
C MET A 77 -6.29 -13.62 3.87
N THR A 78 -6.20 -14.09 2.63
CA THR A 78 -5.11 -14.95 2.16
C THR A 78 -3.74 -14.29 2.21
N ASP A 79 -3.66 -12.97 2.31
CA ASP A 79 -2.39 -12.24 2.29
C ASP A 79 -1.75 -12.15 3.68
N PHE A 80 -2.46 -12.63 4.70
CA PHE A 80 -2.00 -12.69 6.08
C PHE A 80 -1.51 -14.09 6.44
N ILE A 81 -0.43 -14.14 7.21
CA ILE A 81 0.14 -15.35 7.79
C ILE A 81 -0.14 -15.29 9.28
N TYR A 82 -0.91 -16.26 9.77
CA TYR A 82 -1.33 -16.35 11.17
C TYR A 82 -0.67 -17.55 11.86
N ASP A 83 -0.14 -17.32 13.05
CA ASP A 83 0.36 -18.34 13.96
C ASP A 83 -0.58 -18.48 15.15
N GLN A 84 -1.37 -19.56 15.14
CA GLN A 84 -2.33 -19.87 16.19
C GLN A 84 -1.68 -20.11 17.56
N LEU A 85 -0.44 -20.61 17.61
CA LEU A 85 0.20 -20.95 18.88
C LEU A 85 0.42 -19.70 19.74
N ASN A 86 0.74 -18.58 19.09
CA ASN A 86 1.13 -17.35 19.75
C ASN A 86 0.19 -16.17 19.44
N GLY A 87 -0.85 -16.37 18.64
CA GLY A 87 -1.78 -15.33 18.22
C GLY A 87 -1.15 -14.26 17.32
N THR A 88 -0.01 -14.56 16.68
CA THR A 88 0.72 -13.56 15.88
C THR A 88 0.24 -13.55 14.43
N VAL A 89 0.22 -12.36 13.82
CA VAL A 89 -0.17 -12.18 12.42
C VAL A 89 0.79 -11.23 11.70
N LYS A 90 1.14 -11.58 10.46
CA LYS A 90 1.98 -10.80 9.54
C LYS A 90 1.35 -10.75 8.16
N HIS A 91 1.77 -9.80 7.33
CA HIS A 91 1.41 -9.75 5.92
C HIS A 91 2.53 -10.38 5.07
N LYS A 92 2.19 -11.13 4.01
CA LYS A 92 3.17 -11.80 3.12
C LYS A 92 4.19 -10.83 2.53
N ASP A 93 3.70 -9.72 1.97
CA ASP A 93 4.53 -8.73 1.27
C ASP A 93 5.17 -7.68 2.20
N TYR A 94 4.77 -7.64 3.46
CA TYR A 94 5.27 -6.67 4.45
C TYR A 94 5.65 -7.37 5.75
N SER A 95 6.56 -8.34 5.64
CA SER A 95 6.99 -9.21 6.75
C SER A 95 7.69 -8.49 7.92
N GLN A 96 8.14 -7.24 7.68
CA GLN A 96 8.74 -6.35 8.65
C GLN A 96 7.75 -5.60 9.56
N LEU A 97 6.44 -5.69 9.28
CA LEU A 97 5.35 -5.09 10.08
C LEU A 97 4.76 -6.09 11.08
#